data_AF-A0A256YFU9-F1
#
_entry.id   AF-A0A256YFU9-F1
#
_cell.length_a   1.000
_cell.length_b   1.000
_cell.length_c   1.000
_cell.angle_alpha   90.00
_cell.angle_beta   90.00
_cell.angle_gamma   90.00
#
_symmetry.space_group_name_H-M   'P 1'
#
loop_
_entity.id
_entity.type
_entity.pdbx_description
1 polymer ?
#
loop_
_entity_poly.entity_id
_entity_poly.type
_entity_poly.pdbx_seq_one_letter_code
_entity_poly.pdbx_strand_id
1 'polypeptide(L)'
;MREPQRNTTSTCSDGSRALLVGPLWICKLGDHEIIHKITVYMKEKFKDIISQETFKLLEVLREEININQPYIRYDLLFGYLKKNMPPIKAFIQFLSEHGVKASRSHFDPRAIKINISIRELMELLK
;
A
#
# COMPACT_ATOMS: atom_id res chain seq x y z
N MET A 1 -19.40 11.03 -27.31
CA MET A 1 -18.17 11.86 -27.32
C MET A 1 -17.03 10.95 -26.88
N ARG A 2 -16.21 10.41 -27.80
CA ARG A 2 -15.04 9.60 -27.44
C ARG A 2 -13.91 10.57 -27.11
N GLU A 3 -13.40 10.53 -25.89
CA GLU A 3 -12.22 11.31 -25.53
C GLU A 3 -11.03 10.94 -26.44
N PRO A 4 -10.18 11.92 -26.80
CA PRO A 4 -9.03 11.66 -27.64
C PRO A 4 -8.06 10.74 -26.90
N GLN A 5 -7.67 9.64 -27.54
CA GLN A 5 -6.59 8.78 -27.04
C GLN A 5 -5.33 9.63 -26.95
N ARG A 6 -4.94 10.02 -25.73
CA ARG A 6 -3.69 10.71 -25.49
C ARG A 6 -2.57 9.70 -25.77
N ASN A 7 -1.83 9.91 -26.86
CA ASN A 7 -0.64 9.13 -27.20
C ASN A 7 0.39 9.22 -26.07
N THR A 8 0.42 8.24 -25.18
CA THR A 8 1.50 8.07 -24.21
C THR A 8 2.57 7.17 -24.82
N THR A 9 3.77 7.72 -25.04
CA THR A 9 4.97 6.99 -25.49
C THR A 9 5.65 6.21 -24.36
N SER A 10 5.03 6.08 -23.19
CA SER A 10 5.57 5.32 -22.07
C SER A 10 5.45 3.82 -22.29
N THR A 11 6.56 3.12 -22.06
CA THR A 11 6.65 1.66 -22.09
C THR A 11 6.84 1.12 -20.68
N CYS A 12 6.24 -0.04 -20.41
CA CYS A 12 6.45 -0.80 -19.18
C CYS A 12 7.84 -1.47 -19.18
N SER A 13 8.25 -2.01 -18.04
CA SER A 13 9.54 -2.71 -17.90
C SER A 13 9.68 -3.98 -18.75
N ASP A 14 8.56 -4.54 -19.21
CA ASP A 14 8.50 -5.67 -20.13
C ASP A 14 8.46 -5.25 -21.62
N GLY A 15 8.55 -3.95 -21.92
CA GLY A 15 8.45 -3.40 -23.27
C GLY A 15 7.02 -3.25 -23.79
N SER A 16 6.01 -3.61 -23.01
CA SER A 16 4.60 -3.39 -23.39
C SER A 16 4.22 -1.91 -23.35
N ARG A 17 3.17 -1.54 -24.07
CA ARG A 17 2.64 -0.17 -24.08
C ARG A 17 1.94 0.12 -22.75
N ALA A 18 2.32 1.20 -22.09
CA ALA A 18 1.63 1.62 -20.87
C ALA A 18 0.18 2.03 -21.18
N LEU A 19 -0.77 1.51 -20.40
CA LEU A 19 -2.16 1.93 -20.44
C LEU A 19 -2.35 3.13 -19.51
N LEU A 20 -2.86 4.24 -20.05
CA LEU A 20 -3.25 5.38 -19.23
C LEU A 20 -4.60 5.09 -18.56
N VAL A 21 -4.63 5.13 -17.23
CA VAL A 21 -5.84 4.93 -16.43
C VAL A 21 -6.20 6.23 -15.72
N GLY A 22 -7.41 6.75 -15.97
CA GLY A 22 -7.95 7.90 -15.24
C GLY A 22 -8.90 8.79 -16.05
N PRO A 23 -9.28 9.97 -15.50
CA PRO A 23 -8.72 10.63 -14.31
C PRO A 23 -9.08 9.95 -12.97
N LEU A 24 -8.19 10.05 -11.98
CA LEU A 24 -8.35 9.48 -10.62
C LEU A 24 -7.81 10.45 -9.56
N TRP A 25 -8.22 10.23 -8.30
CA TRP A 25 -7.63 10.88 -7.14
C TRP A 25 -6.25 10.28 -6.82
N ILE A 26 -5.20 11.09 -6.86
CA ILE A 26 -3.80 10.67 -6.63
C ILE A 26 -3.19 11.25 -5.34
N CYS A 27 -3.99 12.02 -4.59
CA CYS A 27 -3.58 12.62 -3.34
C CYS A 27 -3.85 11.67 -2.15
N LYS A 28 -3.48 12.11 -0.95
CA LYS A 28 -3.69 11.37 0.30
C LYS A 28 -5.13 10.87 0.42
N LEU A 29 -5.29 9.62 0.85
CA LEU A 29 -6.60 8.97 1.07
C LEU A 29 -7.17 9.22 2.46
N GLY A 30 -6.37 9.73 3.39
CA GLY A 30 -6.79 9.98 4.75
C GLY A 30 -5.85 10.92 5.50
N ASP A 31 -6.28 11.30 6.69
CA ASP A 31 -5.56 12.20 7.58
C ASP A 31 -5.17 11.47 8.88
N HIS A 32 -3.90 11.61 9.26
CA HIS A 32 -3.32 10.88 10.39
C HIS A 32 -3.89 11.33 11.73
N GLU A 33 -4.12 12.63 11.90
CA GLU A 33 -4.68 13.16 13.14
C GLU A 33 -6.14 12.74 13.30
N ILE A 34 -6.91 12.71 12.21
CA ILE A 34 -8.31 12.28 12.25
C ILE A 34 -8.40 10.81 12.70
N ILE A 35 -7.62 9.91 12.08
CA ILE A 35 -7.63 8.49 12.46
C ILE A 35 -7.18 8.31 13.91
N HIS A 36 -6.15 9.04 14.34
CA HIS A 36 -5.69 9.00 15.72
C HIS A 36 -6.77 9.43 16.72
N LYS A 37 -7.43 10.58 16.48
CA LYS A 37 -8.50 11.10 17.34
C LYS A 37 -9.68 10.13 17.43
N ILE A 38 -10.11 9.56 16.29
CA ILE A 38 -11.19 8.56 16.26
C ILE A 38 -10.79 7.32 17.07
N THR A 39 -9.56 6.84 16.91
CA THR A 39 -9.08 5.64 17.61
C THR A 39 -9.08 5.83 19.12
N VAL A 40 -8.59 6.98 19.61
CA VAL A 40 -8.59 7.31 21.05
C VAL A 40 -10.02 7.41 21.56
N TYR A 41 -10.88 8.19 20.88
CA TYR A 41 -12.26 8.39 21.28
C TYR A 41 -13.05 7.06 21.34
N MET A 42 -12.86 6.18 20.37
CA MET A 42 -13.51 4.85 20.35
C MET A 42 -13.01 3.95 21.48
N LYS A 43 -11.71 3.98 21.79
CA LYS A 43 -11.13 3.22 22.92
C LYS A 43 -11.63 3.72 24.27
N GLU A 44 -11.94 5.01 24.40
CA GLU A 44 -12.42 5.59 25.66
C GLU A 44 -13.92 5.41 25.88
N LYS A 45 -14.74 5.57 24.82
CA LYS A 45 -16.20 5.64 24.95
C LYS A 45 -16.93 4.38 24.53
N PHE A 46 -16.32 3.55 23.68
CA PHE A 46 -17.01 2.45 23.00
C PHE A 46 -16.22 1.13 23.03
N LYS A 47 -15.25 0.99 23.94
CA LYS A 47 -14.37 -0.19 24.02
C LYS A 47 -15.15 -1.51 24.16
N ASP A 48 -16.26 -1.49 24.89
CA ASP A 48 -17.07 -2.68 25.17
C ASP A 48 -18.13 -2.95 24.09
N ILE A 49 -18.32 -2.01 23.15
CA ILE A 49 -19.30 -2.11 22.06
C ILE A 49 -18.61 -2.47 20.74
N ILE A 50 -17.41 -1.93 20.52
CA ILE A 50 -16.66 -2.06 19.27
C ILE A 50 -15.74 -3.29 19.32
N SER A 51 -15.73 -4.06 18.23
CA SER A 51 -14.91 -5.25 18.11
C SER A 51 -13.41 -4.94 18.09
N GLN A 52 -12.61 -5.89 18.55
CA GLN A 52 -11.14 -5.81 18.45
C GLN A 52 -10.66 -5.74 16.99
N GLU A 53 -11.42 -6.32 16.06
CA GLU A 53 -11.19 -6.26 14.62
C GLU A 53 -11.24 -4.83 14.09
N THR A 54 -12.16 -4.02 14.60
CA THR A 54 -12.26 -2.60 14.23
C THR A 54 -11.03 -1.83 14.69
N PHE A 55 -10.56 -2.08 15.91
CA PHE A 55 -9.32 -1.47 16.39
C PHE A 55 -8.10 -1.93 15.58
N LYS A 56 -8.03 -3.21 15.20
CA LYS A 56 -6.96 -3.71 14.31
C LYS A 56 -7.00 -3.01 12.95
N LEU A 57 -8.19 -2.78 12.39
CA LEU A 57 -8.35 -2.04 11.14
C LEU A 57 -7.88 -0.59 11.26
N LEU A 58 -8.25 0.11 12.33
CA LEU A 58 -7.80 1.48 12.58
C LEU A 58 -6.27 1.59 12.70
N GLU A 59 -5.62 0.62 13.35
CA GLU A 59 -4.16 0.56 13.41
C GLU A 59 -3.55 0.33 12.02
N VAL A 60 -4.12 -0.56 11.19
CA VAL A 60 -3.67 -0.74 9.79
C VAL A 60 -3.84 0.54 8.98
N LEU A 61 -5.00 1.19 9.09
CA LEU A 61 -5.27 2.44 8.37
C LEU A 61 -4.29 3.53 8.77
N ARG A 62 -3.98 3.68 10.07
CA ARG A 62 -3.02 4.68 10.57
C ARG A 62 -1.65 4.55 9.90
N GLU A 63 -1.15 3.32 9.77
CA GLU A 63 0.13 3.08 9.10
C GLU A 63 0.01 3.25 7.57
N GLU A 64 -1.11 2.83 6.98
CA GLU A 64 -1.34 2.87 5.54
C GLU A 64 -1.42 4.29 4.96
N ILE A 65 -2.11 5.21 5.63
CA ILE A 65 -2.30 6.58 5.13
C ILE A 65 -1.01 7.41 5.12
N ASN A 66 0.02 6.97 5.85
CA ASN A 66 1.34 7.59 5.81
C ASN A 66 2.07 7.31 4.49
N ILE A 67 1.56 6.39 3.67
CA ILE A 67 2.15 5.99 2.40
C ILE A 67 1.19 6.36 1.25
N ASN A 68 1.51 7.45 0.55
CA ASN A 68 0.76 7.91 -0.63
C ASN A 68 1.29 7.29 -1.93
N GLN A 69 1.44 5.96 -1.94
CA GLN A 69 1.75 5.18 -3.13
C GLN A 69 0.73 4.05 -3.30
N PRO A 70 0.44 3.62 -4.55
CA PRO A 70 -0.39 2.45 -4.79
C PRO A 70 0.18 1.21 -4.08
N TYR A 71 -0.72 0.30 -3.71
CA TYR A 71 -0.28 -0.96 -3.12
C TYR A 71 0.30 -1.90 -4.18
N ILE A 72 1.16 -2.80 -3.74
CA ILE A 72 1.72 -3.89 -4.54
C ILE A 72 1.15 -5.20 -4.02
N ARG A 73 0.75 -6.08 -4.94
CA ARG A 73 0.36 -7.45 -4.60
C ARG A 73 1.59 -8.28 -4.28
N TYR A 74 1.71 -8.65 -3.02
CA TYR A 74 2.85 -9.35 -2.46
C TYR A 74 3.07 -10.72 -3.12
N ASP A 75 1.99 -11.45 -3.40
CA ASP A 75 2.03 -12.73 -4.10
C ASP A 75 2.50 -12.59 -5.55
N LEU A 76 2.08 -11.54 -6.25
CA LEU A 76 2.53 -11.26 -7.62
C LEU A 76 3.99 -10.82 -7.67
N LEU A 77 4.46 -10.05 -6.69
CA LEU A 77 5.86 -9.64 -6.57
C LEU A 77 6.79 -10.84 -6.48
N PHE A 78 6.53 -11.77 -5.55
CA PHE A 78 7.38 -12.96 -5.36
C PHE A 78 7.21 -13.98 -6.48
N GLY A 79 6.03 -14.05 -7.10
CA GLY A 79 5.80 -14.81 -8.32
C GLY A 79 6.65 -14.30 -9.50
N TYR A 80 6.75 -12.98 -9.66
CA TYR A 80 7.59 -12.35 -10.68
C TYR A 80 9.09 -12.58 -10.40
N LEU A 81 9.52 -12.46 -9.13
CA LEU A 81 10.89 -12.70 -8.71
C LEU A 81 11.31 -14.18 -8.75
N LYS A 82 10.36 -15.11 -8.87
CA LYS A 82 10.58 -16.56 -8.74
C LYS A 82 11.33 -16.93 -7.45
N LYS A 83 11.08 -16.19 -6.36
CA LYS A 83 11.66 -16.41 -5.03
C LYS A 83 10.60 -16.92 -4.07
N ASN A 84 11.03 -17.66 -3.03
CA ASN A 84 10.13 -18.07 -1.96
C ASN A 84 9.55 -16.84 -1.25
N MET A 85 8.25 -16.86 -0.99
CA MET A 85 7.54 -15.76 -0.34
C MET A 85 7.72 -15.86 1.18
N PRO A 86 8.42 -14.92 1.84
CA PRO A 86 8.52 -14.92 3.29
C PRO A 86 7.19 -14.52 3.94
N PRO A 87 6.98 -14.76 5.24
CA PRO A 87 5.84 -14.22 5.95
C PRO A 87 5.79 -12.69 5.82
N ILE A 88 4.63 -12.14 5.46
CA ILE A 88 4.47 -10.70 5.19
C ILE A 88 4.95 -9.80 6.33
N LYS A 89 4.84 -10.26 7.60
CA LYS A 89 5.36 -9.52 8.76
C LYS A 89 6.88 -9.43 8.75
N ALA A 90 7.57 -10.54 8.46
CA ALA A 90 9.02 -10.58 8.37
C ALA A 90 9.52 -9.70 7.21
N PHE A 91 8.77 -9.67 6.11
CA PHE A 91 9.09 -8.80 4.97
C PHE A 91 8.95 -7.30 5.29
N ILE A 92 7.85 -6.91 5.96
CA ILE A 92 7.67 -5.52 6.42
C ILE A 92 8.79 -5.11 7.38
N GLN A 93 9.19 -6.01 8.28
CA GLN A 93 10.31 -5.77 9.18
C GLN A 93 11.62 -5.59 8.41
N PHE A 94 11.93 -6.50 7.47
CA PHE A 94 13.09 -6.38 6.59
C PHE A 94 13.13 -5.02 5.86
N LEU A 95 12.00 -4.58 5.30
CA LEU A 95 11.92 -3.27 4.66
C LEU A 95 12.21 -2.13 5.64
N SER A 96 11.66 -2.20 6.86
CA SER A 96 11.91 -1.20 7.90
C SER A 96 13.37 -1.14 8.33
N GLU A 97 14.05 -2.29 8.42
CA GLU A 97 15.49 -2.38 8.73
C GLU A 97 16.35 -1.72 7.64
N HIS A 98 15.85 -1.64 6.40
CA HIS A 98 16.49 -0.97 5.27
C HIS A 98 15.99 0.48 5.08
N GLY A 99 15.31 1.06 6.08
CA GLY A 99 14.82 2.44 6.04
C GLY A 99 13.59 2.67 5.15
N VAL A 100 12.96 1.60 4.67
CA VAL A 100 11.75 1.66 3.84
C VAL A 100 10.51 1.61 4.73
N LYS A 101 9.63 2.62 4.61
CA LYS A 101 8.33 2.60 5.27
C LYS A 101 7.43 1.65 4.51
N ALA A 102 6.93 0.64 5.21
CA ALA A 102 6.02 -0.34 4.65
C ALA A 102 4.83 -0.58 5.59
N SER A 103 3.65 -0.75 5.00
CA SER A 103 2.43 -1.11 5.72
C SER A 103 1.68 -2.19 4.98
N ARG A 104 0.77 -2.87 5.69
CA ARG A 104 -0.30 -3.61 5.01
C ARG A 104 -1.30 -2.62 4.40
N SER A 105 -2.04 -3.08 3.41
CA SER A 105 -3.16 -2.35 2.83
C SER A 105 -4.47 -2.94 3.34
N HIS A 106 -5.44 -2.10 3.71
CA HIS A 106 -6.78 -2.57 4.04
C HIS A 106 -7.56 -3.09 2.82
N PHE A 107 -7.15 -2.70 1.61
CA PHE A 107 -7.83 -3.09 0.36
C PHE A 107 -7.69 -4.58 0.05
N ASP A 108 -6.55 -5.20 0.37
CA ASP A 108 -6.28 -6.61 0.07
C ASP A 108 -5.33 -7.20 1.12
N PRO A 109 -5.64 -8.35 1.73
CA PRO A 109 -4.81 -8.97 2.77
C PRO A 109 -3.41 -9.37 2.31
N ARG A 110 -3.20 -9.52 0.99
CA ARG A 110 -1.91 -9.80 0.35
C ARG A 110 -1.28 -8.54 -0.25
N ALA A 111 -1.80 -7.36 0.04
CA ALA A 111 -1.24 -6.11 -0.45
C ALA A 111 -0.37 -5.41 0.60
N ILE A 112 0.72 -4.84 0.11
CA ILE A 112 1.63 -3.98 0.88
C ILE A 112 1.69 -2.60 0.23
N LYS A 113 1.79 -1.56 1.04
CA LYS A 113 2.21 -0.24 0.59
C LYS A 113 3.64 -0.01 1.02
N ILE A 114 4.42 0.62 0.16
CA ILE A 114 5.81 1.01 0.43
C ILE A 114 6.00 2.46 0.00
N ASN A 115 6.98 3.17 0.55
CA ASN A 115 7.26 4.55 0.19
C ASN A 115 8.37 4.72 -0.88
N ILE A 116 8.77 3.64 -1.54
CA ILE A 116 9.80 3.61 -2.58
C ILE A 116 9.22 3.11 -3.91
N SER A 117 9.86 3.48 -5.01
CA SER A 117 9.44 3.00 -6.33
C SER A 117 9.58 1.48 -6.45
N ILE A 118 8.81 0.89 -7.37
CA ILE A 118 8.94 -0.54 -7.69
C ILE A 118 10.36 -0.89 -8.17
N ARG A 119 11.06 0.04 -8.83
CA ARG A 119 12.44 -0.18 -9.28
C ARG A 119 13.41 -0.31 -8.10
N GLU A 120 13.35 0.62 -7.16
CA GLU A 120 14.18 0.59 -5.95
C GLU A 120 13.89 -0.67 -5.12
N LEU A 121 12.61 -1.06 -5.00
CA LEU A 121 12.25 -2.31 -4.34
C LEU A 121 12.89 -3.52 -5.04
N MET A 122 12.84 -3.57 -6.38
CA MET A 122 13.43 -4.67 -7.12
C MET A 122 14.96 -4.71 -6.98
N GLU A 123 15.63 -3.57 -6.85
CA GLU A 123 17.06 -3.49 -6.58
C GLU A 123 17.41 -3.98 -5.17
N LEU A 124 16.61 -3.60 -4.16
CA LEU A 124 16.76 -4.05 -2.78
C LEU A 124 16.58 -5.58 -2.64
N LEU A 125 15.77 -6.18 -3.50
CA LEU A 125 15.44 -7.61 -3.47
C LEU A 125 16.31 -8.48 -4.35
N LYS A 126 17.26 -7.92 -5.12
CA LYS A 126 18.21 -8.72 -5.91
C LYS A 126 19.08 -9.56 -4.99
#